data_AF-A0A428YYF4-F1
#
_entry.id   AF-A0A428YYF4-F1
#
_cell.length_a   1.000
_cell.length_b   1.000
_cell.length_c   1.000
_cell.angle_alpha   90.00
_cell.angle_beta   90.00
_cell.angle_gamma   90.00
#
_symmetry.space_group_name_H-M   'P 1'
#
loop_
_entity.id
_entity.type
_entity.pdbx_description
1 polymer ?
#
loop_
_entity_poly.entity_id
_entity_poly.type
_entity_poly.pdbx_seq_one_letter_code
_entity_poly.pdbx_strand_id
1 'polypeptide(L)'
;MLPTTDLEAAVVGVLMQLTPDAAQPHLDHLESSDFTDWRAAAVAKLLTDLCAAGLPSLDPAAVVGYALRTGAVSGEHKLKRIAEWAADAYRAAPIVPASLDFHVGLLVEASYRRHVVMYAKRLLQAETSGALDLLDEQITAGYARLAAHRQRFTTTPTPLHVISNHVEQGAA
;
A
#
# COMPACT_ATOMS: atom_id res chain seq x y z
N MET A 1 -11.57 -20.22 -13.35
CA MET A 1 -11.10 -18.82 -13.32
C MET A 1 -10.13 -18.75 -12.18
N LEU A 2 -8.81 -18.70 -12.45
CA LEU A 2 -7.82 -18.55 -11.38
C LEU A 2 -8.12 -17.22 -10.69
N PRO A 3 -8.30 -17.17 -9.35
CA PRO A 3 -8.50 -15.91 -8.67
C PRO A 3 -7.24 -15.08 -8.91
N THR A 4 -7.38 -13.94 -9.60
CA THR A 4 -6.35 -12.91 -9.55
C THR A 4 -6.21 -12.56 -8.08
N THR A 5 -5.15 -13.04 -7.43
CA THR A 5 -4.96 -12.83 -5.99
C THR A 5 -4.92 -11.33 -5.74
N ASP A 6 -5.89 -10.83 -4.97
CA ASP A 6 -5.92 -9.43 -4.53
C ASP A 6 -4.69 -9.20 -3.65
N LEU A 7 -3.72 -8.45 -4.19
CA LEU A 7 -2.44 -8.19 -3.53
C LEU A 7 -2.63 -7.42 -2.22
N GLU A 8 -3.58 -6.48 -2.17
CA GLU A 8 -3.83 -5.69 -0.96
C GLU A 8 -4.40 -6.57 0.16
N ALA A 9 -5.36 -7.43 -0.19
CA ALA A 9 -5.91 -8.41 0.75
C ALA A 9 -4.86 -9.41 1.21
N ALA A 10 -3.98 -9.89 0.30
CA ALA A 10 -2.91 -10.81 0.66
C ALA A 10 -1.89 -10.18 1.62
N VAL A 11 -1.40 -8.97 1.33
CA VAL A 11 -0.45 -8.25 2.20
C VAL A 11 -1.04 -8.00 3.58
N VAL A 12 -2.23 -7.39 3.64
CA VAL A 12 -2.85 -7.04 4.93
C VAL A 12 -3.27 -8.28 5.70
N GLY A 13 -3.75 -9.31 5.01
CA GLY A 13 -4.10 -10.59 5.63
C GLY A 13 -2.89 -11.29 6.24
N VAL A 14 -1.73 -11.30 5.57
CA VAL A 14 -0.48 -11.82 6.14
C VAL A 14 -0.04 -10.99 7.35
N LEU A 15 -0.10 -9.65 7.27
CA LEU A 15 0.26 -8.77 8.39
C LEU A 15 -0.58 -9.05 9.65
N MET A 16 -1.87 -9.34 9.49
CA MET A 16 -2.75 -9.74 10.60
C MET A 16 -2.43 -11.11 11.20
N GLN A 17 -1.68 -11.96 10.50
CA GLN A 17 -1.22 -13.27 10.99
C GLN A 17 0.13 -13.19 11.73
N LEU A 18 0.82 -12.05 11.68
CA LEU A 18 2.12 -11.84 12.32
C LEU A 18 1.98 -11.34 13.76
N THR A 19 3.07 -11.48 14.51
CA THR A 19 3.22 -10.74 15.78
C THR A 19 3.42 -9.24 15.50
N PRO A 20 3.05 -8.35 16.43
CA PRO A 20 3.28 -6.91 16.28
C PRO A 20 4.72 -6.56 15.90
N ASP A 21 5.70 -7.19 16.57
CA ASP A 21 7.12 -6.96 16.31
C ASP A 21 7.55 -7.35 14.90
N ALA A 22 6.96 -8.41 14.33
CA ALA A 22 7.27 -8.85 12.97
C ALA A 22 6.52 -8.04 11.91
N ALA A 23 5.32 -7.53 12.22
CA ALA A 23 4.54 -6.71 11.30
C ALA A 23 5.06 -5.27 11.21
N GLN A 24 5.59 -4.72 12.31
CA GLN A 24 5.96 -3.31 12.43
C GLN A 24 6.88 -2.81 11.29
N PRO A 25 7.97 -3.48 10.91
CA PRO A 25 8.87 -2.98 9.87
C PRO A 25 8.19 -2.85 8.50
N HIS A 26 7.24 -3.73 8.20
CA HIS A 26 6.47 -3.68 6.96
C HIS A 26 5.39 -2.59 7.01
N LEU A 27 4.73 -2.41 8.16
CA LEU A 27 3.75 -1.34 8.37
C LEU A 27 4.40 0.05 8.28
N ASP A 28 5.61 0.22 8.82
CA ASP A 28 6.38 1.47 8.72
C ASP A 28 6.76 1.83 7.29
N HIS A 29 6.78 0.84 6.39
CA HIS A 29 7.06 1.04 4.97
C HIS A 29 5.83 1.40 4.14
N LEU A 30 4.63 1.16 4.68
CA LEU A 30 3.36 1.33 3.98
C LEU A 30 2.70 2.66 4.33
N GLU A 31 2.16 3.32 3.32
CA GLU A 31 1.28 4.48 3.49
C GLU A 31 -0.15 4.15 3.05
N SER A 32 -1.12 4.91 3.56
CA SER A 32 -2.52 4.77 3.12
C SER A 32 -2.71 5.02 1.62
N SER A 33 -1.83 5.82 1.00
CA SER A 33 -1.80 6.12 -0.43
C SER A 33 -1.36 4.92 -1.28
N ASP A 34 -0.76 3.91 -0.66
CA ASP A 34 -0.28 2.72 -1.36
C ASP A 34 -1.39 1.72 -1.70
N PHE A 35 -2.58 1.91 -1.12
CA PHE A 35 -3.76 1.12 -1.34
C PHE A 35 -4.75 1.81 -2.29
N THR A 36 -5.46 1.00 -3.06
CA THR A 36 -6.59 1.42 -3.89
C THR A 36 -7.92 1.12 -3.22
N ASP A 37 -7.99 0.06 -2.42
CA ASP A 37 -9.13 -0.21 -1.56
C ASP A 37 -9.01 0.58 -0.26
N TRP A 38 -9.98 1.47 -0.02
CA TRP A 38 -10.04 2.26 1.22
C TRP A 38 -10.13 1.37 2.47
N ARG A 39 -10.67 0.15 2.35
CA ARG A 39 -10.76 -0.82 3.45
C ARG A 39 -9.39 -1.36 3.81
N ALA A 40 -8.57 -1.70 2.80
CA ALA A 40 -7.19 -2.13 3.00
C ALA A 40 -6.37 -1.02 3.67
N ALA A 41 -6.47 0.22 3.16
CA ALA A 41 -5.82 1.38 3.76
C ALA A 41 -6.23 1.59 5.23
N ALA A 42 -7.52 1.47 5.53
CA ALA A 42 -8.05 1.64 6.88
C ALA A 42 -7.57 0.55 7.83
N VAL A 43 -7.54 -0.71 7.39
CA VAL A 43 -7.02 -1.82 8.21
C VAL A 43 -5.52 -1.67 8.43
N ALA A 44 -4.72 -1.39 7.39
CA ALA A 44 -3.28 -1.16 7.55
C ALA A 44 -2.97 -0.02 8.54
N LYS A 45 -3.75 1.06 8.50
CA LYS A 45 -3.65 2.12 9.51
C LYS A 45 -3.99 1.60 10.92
N LEU A 46 -5.08 0.86 11.09
CA LEU A 46 -5.46 0.31 12.38
C LEU A 46 -4.41 -0.66 12.93
N LEU A 47 -3.76 -1.44 12.07
CA LEU A 47 -2.64 -2.31 12.45
C LEU A 47 -1.45 -1.50 12.98
N THR A 48 -1.10 -0.41 12.29
CA THR A 48 -0.06 0.51 12.75
C THR A 48 -0.41 1.10 14.12
N ASP A 49 -1.67 1.53 14.30
CA ASP A 49 -2.16 2.09 15.56
C ASP A 49 -2.18 1.02 16.70
N LEU A 50 -2.52 -0.24 16.37
CA LEU A 50 -2.47 -1.38 17.30
C LEU A 50 -1.05 -1.68 17.80
N CYS A 51 -0.08 -1.73 16.89
CA CYS A 51 1.33 -1.92 17.24
C CYS A 51 1.84 -0.77 18.12
N ALA A 52 1.53 0.48 17.76
CA ALA A 52 1.88 1.65 18.55
C ALA A 52 1.24 1.63 19.96
N ALA A 53 0.05 1.04 20.09
CA ALA A 53 -0.63 0.85 21.36
C ALA A 53 -0.09 -0.35 22.18
N GLY A 54 0.89 -1.10 21.65
CA GLY A 54 1.49 -2.26 22.32
C GLY A 54 0.53 -3.43 22.52
N LEU A 55 -0.47 -3.58 21.64
CA LEU A 55 -1.42 -4.68 21.72
C LEU A 55 -0.79 -5.98 21.20
N PRO A 56 -1.02 -7.14 21.86
CA PRO A 56 -0.29 -8.36 21.56
C PRO A 56 -0.78 -9.11 20.31
N SER A 57 -1.92 -8.73 19.74
CA SER A 57 -2.51 -9.37 18.56
C SER A 57 -2.93 -8.35 17.51
N LEU A 58 -2.78 -8.76 16.25
CA LEU A 58 -3.17 -8.03 15.05
C LEU A 58 -4.32 -8.71 14.29
N ASP A 59 -4.97 -9.70 14.89
CA ASP A 59 -6.07 -10.43 14.25
C ASP A 59 -7.29 -9.52 13.96
N PRO A 60 -8.23 -9.95 13.09
CA PRO A 60 -9.39 -9.13 12.74
C PRO A 60 -10.25 -8.69 13.94
N ALA A 61 -10.35 -9.49 15.00
CA ALA A 61 -11.11 -9.12 16.19
C ALA A 61 -10.38 -8.01 16.98
N ALA A 62 -9.05 -8.07 17.07
CA ALA A 62 -8.25 -6.99 17.65
C ALA A 62 -8.41 -5.67 16.87
N VAL A 63 -8.37 -5.73 15.53
CA VAL A 63 -8.60 -4.56 14.65
C VAL A 63 -9.96 -3.93 14.89
N VAL A 64 -11.03 -4.73 14.86
CA VAL A 64 -12.41 -4.24 15.06
C VAL A 64 -12.62 -3.74 16.49
N GLY A 65 -12.11 -4.47 17.48
CA GLY A 65 -12.20 -4.08 18.89
C GLY A 65 -11.48 -2.76 19.16
N TYR A 66 -10.30 -2.55 18.58
CA TYR A 66 -9.57 -1.29 18.68
C TYR A 66 -10.29 -0.13 18.01
N ALA A 67 -10.81 -0.34 16.80
CA ALA A 67 -11.58 0.67 16.08
C ALA A 67 -12.83 1.11 16.86
N LEU A 68 -13.54 0.17 17.48
CA LEU A 68 -14.68 0.45 18.36
C LEU A 68 -14.27 1.24 19.59
N ARG A 69 -13.23 0.78 20.29
CA ARG A 69 -12.77 1.39 21.55
C ARG A 69 -12.29 2.83 21.37
N THR A 70 -11.64 3.13 20.25
CA THR A 70 -11.01 4.43 19.99
C THR A 70 -11.89 5.38 19.17
N GLY A 71 -12.95 4.88 18.55
CA GLY A 71 -13.74 5.66 17.59
C GLY A 71 -12.97 5.97 16.31
N ALA A 72 -11.89 5.25 16.00
CA ALA A 72 -11.06 5.47 14.81
C ALA A 72 -11.85 5.30 13.49
N VAL A 73 -12.96 4.57 13.52
CA VAL A 73 -13.88 4.42 12.40
C VAL A 73 -15.24 5.00 12.78
N SER A 74 -15.60 6.12 12.14
CA SER A 74 -16.91 6.73 12.28
C SER A 74 -17.97 5.98 11.47
N GLY A 75 -19.06 5.57 12.13
CA GLY A 75 -20.26 5.01 11.50
C GLY A 75 -20.27 3.48 11.43
N GLU A 76 -21.37 2.90 11.91
CA GLU A 76 -21.58 1.45 12.01
C GLU A 76 -21.41 0.74 10.66
N HIS A 77 -21.97 1.31 9.58
CA HIS A 77 -21.86 0.73 8.24
C HIS A 77 -20.41 0.64 7.76
N LYS A 78 -19.59 1.67 8.02
CA LYS A 78 -18.18 1.69 7.61
C LYS A 78 -17.38 0.66 8.40
N LEU A 79 -17.63 0.58 9.71
CA LEU A 79 -17.00 -0.41 10.58
C LEU A 79 -17.35 -1.85 10.16
N LYS A 80 -18.62 -2.12 9.86
CA LYS A 80 -19.07 -3.43 9.38
C LYS A 80 -18.32 -3.85 8.10
N ARG A 81 -18.18 -2.94 7.13
CA ARG A 81 -17.45 -3.22 5.88
C ARG A 81 -15.95 -3.46 6.09
N ILE A 82 -15.34 -2.77 7.06
CA ILE A 82 -13.95 -3.03 7.45
C ILE A 82 -13.84 -4.42 8.11
N ALA A 83 -14.75 -4.74 9.03
CA ALA A 83 -14.74 -6.03 9.74
C ALA A 83 -14.89 -7.22 8.77
N GLU A 84 -15.85 -7.15 7.84
CA GLU A 84 -16.05 -8.17 6.81
C GLU A 84 -14.81 -8.32 5.93
N TRP A 85 -14.26 -7.20 5.44
CA TRP A 85 -13.08 -7.23 4.58
C TRP A 85 -11.85 -7.78 5.31
N ALA A 86 -11.60 -7.38 6.56
CA ALA A 86 -10.47 -7.86 7.35
C ALA A 86 -10.57 -9.38 7.61
N ALA A 87 -11.77 -9.87 7.94
CA ALA A 87 -11.99 -11.30 8.14
C ALA A 87 -11.80 -12.12 6.86
N ASP A 88 -12.18 -11.59 5.70
CA ASP A 88 -11.98 -12.24 4.41
C ASP A 88 -10.50 -12.19 3.98
N ALA A 89 -9.83 -11.04 4.11
CA ALA A 89 -8.41 -10.88 3.82
C ALA A 89 -7.54 -11.81 4.68
N TYR A 90 -7.80 -11.86 6.00
CA TYR A 90 -7.11 -12.76 6.93
C TYR A 90 -7.22 -14.23 6.52
N ARG A 91 -8.41 -14.65 6.09
CA ARG A 91 -8.70 -16.05 5.72
C ARG A 91 -8.12 -16.43 4.35
N ALA A 92 -8.12 -15.48 3.41
CA ALA A 92 -7.63 -15.70 2.05
C ALA A 92 -6.11 -15.55 1.93
N ALA A 93 -5.46 -14.91 2.90
CA ALA A 93 -4.02 -14.68 2.86
C ALA A 93 -3.22 -15.99 2.88
N PRO A 94 -2.20 -16.13 2.00
CA PRO A 94 -1.32 -17.27 2.01
C PRO A 94 -0.46 -17.28 3.28
N ILE A 95 -0.30 -18.43 3.92
CA ILE A 95 0.57 -18.59 5.10
C ILE A 95 2.03 -18.69 4.62
N VAL A 96 2.54 -17.64 3.98
CA VAL A 96 3.92 -17.58 3.47
C VAL A 96 4.52 -16.21 3.80
N PRO A 97 4.95 -15.98 5.06
CA PRO A 97 5.57 -14.71 5.46
C PRO A 97 6.81 -14.35 4.63
N ALA A 98 7.52 -15.35 4.11
CA ALA A 98 8.74 -15.16 3.32
C ALA A 98 8.54 -14.35 2.02
N SER A 99 7.32 -14.23 1.50
CA SER A 99 7.01 -13.42 0.32
C SER A 99 6.44 -12.03 0.65
N LEU A 100 6.29 -11.70 1.93
CA LEU A 100 5.67 -10.44 2.35
C LEU A 100 6.46 -9.22 1.86
N ASP A 101 7.78 -9.20 2.01
CA ASP A 101 8.64 -8.11 1.53
C ASP A 101 8.47 -7.86 0.04
N PHE A 102 8.40 -8.94 -0.74
CA PHE A 102 8.17 -8.89 -2.16
C PHE A 102 6.80 -8.27 -2.51
N HIS A 103 5.74 -8.72 -1.84
CA HIS A 103 4.38 -8.21 -2.06
C HIS A 103 4.22 -6.75 -1.63
N VAL A 104 4.84 -6.35 -0.53
CA VAL A 104 4.89 -4.94 -0.08
C VAL A 104 5.60 -4.10 -1.13
N GLY A 105 6.75 -4.55 -1.64
CA GLY A 105 7.48 -3.87 -2.72
C GLY A 105 6.61 -3.66 -3.97
N LEU A 106 5.87 -4.68 -4.40
CA LEU A 106 4.93 -4.58 -5.53
C LEU A 106 3.81 -3.56 -5.30
N LEU A 107 3.26 -3.51 -4.07
CA LEU A 107 2.18 -2.61 -3.71
C LEU A 107 2.63 -1.14 -3.71
N VAL A 108 3.81 -0.87 -3.14
CA VAL A 108 4.46 0.43 -3.23
C VAL A 108 4.71 0.76 -4.71
N GLU A 109 5.16 -0.18 -5.55
CA GLU A 109 5.49 0.06 -6.97
C GLU A 109 4.26 0.50 -7.76
N ALA A 110 3.18 -0.24 -7.58
CA ALA A 110 1.90 0.10 -8.15
C ALA A 110 1.45 1.50 -7.70
N SER A 111 1.64 1.84 -6.42
CA SER A 111 1.35 3.17 -5.88
C SER A 111 2.14 4.27 -6.56
N TYR A 112 3.44 4.11 -6.71
CA TYR A 112 4.27 5.11 -7.38
C TYR A 112 3.83 5.33 -8.82
N ARG A 113 3.57 4.26 -9.58
CA ARG A 113 3.07 4.35 -10.96
C ARG A 113 1.73 5.11 -11.01
N ARG A 114 0.81 4.88 -10.06
CA ARG A 114 -0.44 5.65 -9.95
C ARG A 114 -0.17 7.13 -9.66
N HIS A 115 0.74 7.44 -8.74
CA HIS A 115 1.10 8.82 -8.40
C HIS A 115 1.73 9.56 -9.58
N VAL A 116 2.57 8.90 -10.40
CA VAL A 116 3.10 9.46 -11.65
C VAL A 116 1.95 9.83 -12.61
N VAL A 117 0.98 8.93 -12.81
CA VAL A 117 -0.16 9.19 -13.69
C VAL A 117 -1.03 10.33 -13.15
N MET A 118 -1.33 10.35 -11.85
CA MET A 118 -2.10 11.43 -11.22
C MET A 118 -1.40 12.78 -11.35
N TYR A 119 -0.09 12.80 -11.18
CA TYR A 119 0.71 14.01 -11.33
C TYR A 119 0.72 14.50 -12.78
N ALA A 120 0.94 13.62 -13.76
CA ALA A 120 0.86 13.98 -15.17
C ALA A 120 -0.50 14.57 -15.54
N LYS A 121 -1.60 14.02 -15.01
CA LYS A 121 -2.96 14.59 -15.20
C LYS A 121 -3.11 15.98 -14.60
N ARG A 122 -2.53 16.23 -13.41
CA ARG A 122 -2.56 17.56 -12.78
C ARG A 122 -1.76 18.58 -13.59
N LEU A 123 -0.60 18.20 -14.12
CA LEU A 123 0.19 19.07 -15.01
C LEU A 123 -0.59 19.43 -16.28
N LEU A 124 -1.23 18.44 -16.91
CA LEU A 124 -2.08 18.69 -18.09
C LEU A 124 -3.22 19.67 -17.77
N GLN A 125 -3.86 19.52 -16.61
CA GLN A 125 -4.92 20.45 -16.17
C GLN A 125 -4.39 21.86 -15.88
N ALA A 126 -3.20 21.97 -15.28
CA ALA A 126 -2.56 23.24 -14.98
C ALA A 126 -2.17 24.02 -16.25
N GLU A 127 -1.67 23.31 -17.27
CA GLU A 127 -1.36 23.89 -18.58
C GLU A 127 -2.57 24.60 -19.20
N THR A 128 -3.75 23.99 -19.11
CA THR A 128 -4.97 24.52 -19.73
C THR A 128 -5.57 25.71 -18.96
N SER A 129 -5.17 25.94 -17.70
CA SER A 129 -5.89 26.84 -16.79
C SER A 129 -5.06 27.91 -16.08
N GLY A 130 -3.73 27.86 -16.15
CA GLY A 130 -2.85 28.60 -15.23
C GLY A 130 -1.96 29.69 -15.85
N ALA A 131 -1.56 30.65 -15.01
CA ALA A 131 -0.36 31.46 -15.22
C ALA A 131 0.91 30.59 -15.03
N LEU A 132 2.00 30.93 -15.73
CA LEU A 132 3.25 30.15 -15.73
C LEU A 132 3.80 29.87 -14.33
N ASP A 133 3.68 30.81 -13.39
CA ASP A 133 4.15 30.65 -12.01
C ASP A 133 3.49 29.46 -11.28
N LEU A 134 2.21 29.21 -11.55
CA LEU A 134 1.48 28.07 -10.98
C LEU A 134 1.95 26.74 -11.59
N LEU A 135 2.32 26.75 -12.87
CA LEU A 135 2.85 25.57 -13.54
C LEU A 135 4.22 25.19 -12.95
N ASP A 136 5.09 26.17 -12.72
CA ASP A 136 6.41 25.96 -12.10
C ASP A 136 6.31 25.45 -10.66
N GLU A 137 5.34 25.96 -9.88
CA GLU A 137 5.05 25.46 -8.54
C GLU A 137 4.59 23.99 -8.58
N GLN A 138 3.65 23.65 -9.48
CA GLN A 138 3.19 22.27 -9.66
C GLN A 138 4.33 21.34 -10.07
N ILE A 139 5.23 21.80 -10.96
CA ILE A 139 6.38 21.02 -11.40
C ILE A 139 7.29 20.69 -10.21
N THR A 140 7.66 21.72 -9.44
CA THR A 140 8.60 21.59 -8.33
C THR A 140 8.04 20.72 -7.21
N ALA A 141 6.81 21.02 -6.76
CA ALA A 141 6.17 20.29 -5.66
C ALA A 141 5.83 18.84 -6.05
N GLY A 142 5.40 18.62 -7.30
CA GLY A 142 5.08 17.29 -7.78
C GLY A 142 6.30 16.40 -7.94
N TYR A 143 7.40 16.94 -8.48
CA TYR A 143 8.66 16.20 -8.57
C TYR A 143 9.19 15.80 -7.19
N ALA A 144 9.16 16.70 -6.20
CA ALA A 144 9.59 16.39 -4.84
C ALA A 144 8.79 15.23 -4.22
N ARG A 145 7.46 15.18 -4.43
CA ARG A 145 6.61 14.07 -3.97
C ARG A 145 6.94 12.76 -4.67
N LEU A 146 7.16 12.79 -5.99
CA LEU A 146 7.56 11.58 -6.73
C LEU A 146 8.93 11.08 -6.31
N ALA A 147 9.88 11.98 -6.03
CA ALA A 147 11.19 11.62 -5.51
C ALA A 147 11.09 10.94 -4.14
N ALA A 148 10.25 11.45 -3.24
CA ALA A 148 9.99 10.83 -1.94
C ALA A 148 9.39 9.42 -2.09
N HIS A 149 8.37 9.23 -2.94
CA HIS A 149 7.84 7.89 -3.23
C HIS A 149 8.91 6.97 -3.82
N ARG A 150 9.74 7.49 -4.74
CA ARG A 150 10.80 6.70 -5.40
C ARG A 150 11.86 6.23 -4.41
N GLN A 151 12.19 7.06 -3.41
CA GLN A 151 13.18 6.73 -2.40
C GLN A 151 12.80 5.47 -1.61
N ARG A 152 11.51 5.26 -1.35
CA ARG A 152 10.99 4.08 -0.64
C ARG A 152 11.32 2.76 -1.37
N PHE A 153 11.45 2.76 -2.71
CA PHE A 153 11.93 1.57 -3.44
C PHE A 153 13.41 1.32 -3.29
N THR A 154 14.21 2.39 -3.36
CA THR A 154 15.66 2.27 -3.46
C THR A 154 16.32 1.83 -2.16
N THR A 155 15.64 2.04 -1.04
CA THR A 155 16.13 1.66 0.30
C THR A 155 15.85 0.21 0.68
N THR A 156 15.07 -0.54 -0.11
CA THR A 156 14.70 -1.94 0.18
C THR A 156 15.25 -2.86 -0.91
N PRO A 157 16.16 -3.80 -0.62
CA PRO A 157 16.82 -4.60 -1.64
C PRO A 157 15.94 -5.80 -1.99
N THR A 158 15.10 -5.66 -3.01
CA THR A 158 14.97 -6.73 -4.02
C THR A 158 14.71 -6.06 -5.36
N PRO A 159 15.76 -5.73 -6.12
CA PRO A 159 15.58 -5.32 -7.50
C PRO A 159 14.93 -6.49 -8.23
N LEU A 160 13.66 -6.33 -8.60
CA LEU A 160 13.06 -7.14 -9.66
C LEU A 160 14.00 -7.02 -10.86
N HIS A 161 14.71 -8.11 -11.17
CA HIS A 161 15.62 -8.13 -12.31
C HIS A 161 14.85 -7.61 -13.53
N VAL A 162 15.39 -6.54 -14.13
CA VAL A 162 15.00 -6.09 -15.46
C VAL A 162 15.14 -7.32 -16.35
N ILE A 163 14.03 -7.90 -16.79
CA ILE A 163 14.03 -8.91 -17.85
C ILE A 163 14.56 -8.18 -19.07
N SER A 164 15.87 -8.29 -19.27
CA SER A 164 16.52 -7.79 -20.46
C SER A 164 15.99 -8.63 -21.61
N ASN A 165 15.33 -7.98 -22.57
CA ASN A 165 14.79 -8.62 -23.75
C ASN A 165 15.89 -9.47 -24.42
N HIS A 166 15.81 -10.79 -24.32
CA HIS A 166 16.53 -11.71 -25.20
C HIS A 166 15.85 -11.67 -26.58
N VAL A 167 16.11 -10.62 -27.35
CA VAL A 167 15.76 -10.54 -28.77
C VAL A 167 16.99 -10.09 -29.56
N GLU A 168 18.14 -10.74 -29.36
CA GLU A 168 19.28 -10.64 -30.30
C GLU A 168 20.14 -11.91 -30.25
N GLN A 169 19.58 -13.10 -30.46
CA GLN A 169 20.37 -14.26 -30.93
C GLN A 169 19.53 -15.12 -31.87
N GLY A 170 19.62 -14.78 -33.15
CA GLY A 170 18.95 -15.49 -34.24
C GLY A 170 19.40 -14.98 -35.61
N ALA A 171 20.69 -14.71 -35.76
CA ALA A 171 21.33 -14.52 -37.06
C ALA A 171 22.53 -15.46 -37.13
N ALA A 172 22.29 -16.64 -37.67
CA ALA A 172 23.28 -17.51 -38.32
C ALA A 172 22.53 -18.44 -39.28
#